data_AF-A0A2N0RKS0-F1
#
_entry.id   AF-A0A2N0RKS0-F1
#
_cell.length_a   1.000
_cell.length_b   1.000
_cell.length_c   1.000
_cell.angle_alpha   90.00
_cell.angle_beta   90.00
_cell.angle_gamma   90.00
#
_symmetry.space_group_name_H-M   'P 1'
#
loop_
_entity.id
_entity.type
_entity.pdbx_description
1 polymer ?
#
loop_
_entity_poly.entity_id
_entity_poly.type
_entity_poly.pdbx_seq_one_letter_code
_entity_poly.pdbx_strand_id
1 'polypeptide(L)' 'MFIKHEVKLHTLEIEISRAIYNKHAENILEIILQNPNFIHNVRNLKLSILSSINNTLIKNRISQLINLQKNLKKVSFSS' A
#
# COMPACT_ATOMS: atom_id res chain seq x y z
N MET A 1 6.14 -10.44 -11.68
CA MET A 1 6.41 -11.04 -10.36
C MET A 1 5.15 -11.75 -9.90
N PHE A 2 5.23 -13.02 -9.48
CA PHE A 2 4.06 -13.83 -9.10
C PHE A 2 4.04 -13.98 -7.57
N ILE A 3 2.97 -13.57 -6.89
CA ILE A 3 2.81 -13.72 -5.44
C ILE A 3 1.84 -14.88 -5.17
N LYS A 4 2.39 -16.04 -4.77
CA LYS A 4 1.58 -17.20 -4.37
C LYS A 4 1.02 -16.96 -2.97
N HIS A 5 -0.30 -16.97 -2.82
CA HIS A 5 -1.02 -16.50 -1.62
C HIS A 5 -1.35 -17.61 -0.62
N GLU A 6 -0.45 -18.57 -0.40
CA GLU A 6 -0.71 -19.73 0.48
C GLU A 6 -0.64 -19.38 1.99
N VAL A 7 -0.08 -18.22 2.35
CA VAL A 7 0.09 -17.78 3.75
C VAL A 7 -0.74 -16.53 4.03
N LYS A 8 -1.52 -16.56 5.12
CA LYS A 8 -2.24 -15.38 5.63
C LYS A 8 -1.26 -14.47 6.37
N LEU A 9 -1.02 -13.28 5.82
CA LEU A 9 -0.14 -12.29 6.45
C LEU A 9 -0.92 -11.49 7.51
N HIS A 10 -0.46 -11.53 8.77
CA HIS A 10 -1.15 -10.80 9.84
C HIS A 10 -1.01 -9.28 9.71
N THR A 11 0.18 -8.79 9.36
CA THR A 11 0.44 -7.36 9.23
C THR A 11 1.35 -7.10 8.03
N LEU A 12 0.98 -6.14 7.19
CA LEU A 12 1.83 -5.56 6.16
C LEU A 12 2.10 -4.10 6.53
N GLU A 13 3.37 -3.76 6.70
CA GLU A 13 3.82 -2.41 7.02
C GLU A 13 4.74 -1.91 5.90
N ILE A 14 4.41 -0.75 5.33
CA ILE A 14 5.17 -0.11 4.27
C ILE A 14 5.51 1.30 4.72
N GLU A 15 6.81 1.55 4.88
CA GLU A 15 7.35 2.86 5.22
C GLU A 15 8.26 3.36 4.11
N ILE A 16 7.97 4.56 3.61
CA ILE A 16 8.74 5.24 2.57
C ILE A 16 9.07 6.63 3.11
N SER A 17 10.26 6.76 3.69
CA SER A 17 10.66 7.94 4.46
C SER A 17 11.42 8.99 3.66
N ARG A 18 11.57 8.83 2.33
CA ARG A 18 12.19 9.86 1.48
C ARG A 18 11.38 10.11 0.22
N ALA A 19 11.10 11.39 -0.05
CA ALA A 19 10.35 11.84 -1.23
C ALA A 19 11.04 11.50 -2.57
N ILE A 20 12.37 11.33 -2.59
CA ILE A 20 13.10 10.86 -3.79
C ILE A 20 12.69 9.45 -4.22
N TYR A 21 12.04 8.68 -3.35
CA TYR A 21 11.60 7.32 -3.64
C TYR A 21 10.14 7.23 -4.09
N ASN A 22 9.53 8.34 -4.50
CA ASN A 22 8.17 8.37 -5.05
C ASN A 22 7.93 7.31 -6.15
N LYS A 23 8.91 7.10 -7.06
CA LYS A 23 8.79 6.09 -8.12
C LYS A 23 8.77 4.66 -7.57
N HIS A 24 9.55 4.39 -6.51
CA HIS A 24 9.53 3.09 -5.85
C HIS A 24 8.21 2.89 -5.10
N ALA A 25 7.71 3.93 -4.43
CA ALA A 25 6.40 3.92 -3.80
C ALA A 25 5.29 3.57 -4.80
N GLU A 26 5.31 4.23 -5.96
CA GLU A 26 4.36 3.98 -7.02
C GLU A 26 4.43 2.53 -7.51
N ASN A 27 5.64 2.04 -7.84
CA ASN A 27 5.84 0.68 -8.32
C ASN A 27 5.39 -0.38 -7.28
N ILE A 28 5.70 -0.16 -5.99
CA ILE A 28 5.27 -1.05 -4.91
C ILE A 28 3.74 -1.08 -4.83
N LEU A 29 3.09 0.08 -4.83
CA LEU A 29 1.63 0.17 -4.80
C LEU A 29 1.01 -0.49 -6.04
N GLU A 30 1.60 -0.30 -7.22
CA GLU A 30 1.14 -0.93 -8.46
C GLU A 30 1.21 -2.46 -8.41
N ILE A 31 2.34 -3.02 -7.97
CA ILE A 31 2.52 -4.47 -7.82
C ILE A 31 1.47 -5.06 -6.88
N ILE A 32 1.19 -4.36 -5.77
CA ILE A 32 0.19 -4.77 -4.80
C ILE A 32 -1.22 -4.74 -5.43
N LEU A 33 -1.55 -3.66 -6.15
CA LEU A 33 -2.85 -3.49 -6.81
C LEU A 33 -3.10 -4.52 -7.93
N GLN A 34 -2.05 -4.98 -8.61
CA GLN A 34 -2.14 -6.08 -9.58
C GLN A 34 -2.48 -7.44 -8.93
N ASN A 35 -2.35 -7.56 -7.61
CA ASN A 35 -2.58 -8.79 -6.85
C ASN A 35 -3.59 -8.56 -5.72
N PRO A 36 -4.86 -8.22 -6.01
CA PRO A 36 -5.84 -7.85 -4.98
C PRO A 36 -6.08 -8.94 -3.93
N ASN A 37 -5.98 -10.22 -4.33
CA ASN A 37 -6.07 -11.37 -3.42
C ASN A 37 -5.00 -11.36 -2.32
N PHE A 38 -3.81 -10.81 -2.59
CA PHE A 38 -2.77 -10.64 -1.57
C PHE A 38 -3.25 -9.69 -0.46
N ILE A 39 -3.81 -8.54 -0.82
CA ILE A 39 -4.30 -7.54 0.14
C ILE A 39 -5.54 -7.97 0.89
N HIS A 40 -6.43 -8.73 0.26
CA HIS A 40 -7.56 -9.32 0.97
C HIS A 40 -7.14 -10.24 2.13
N ASN A 41 -5.98 -10.89 2.01
CA ASN A 41 -5.45 -11.80 3.04
C ASN A 41 -4.62 -11.10 4.12
N VAL A 42 -4.33 -9.80 3.96
CA VAL A 42 -3.64 -9.00 4.98
C VAL A 42 -4.64 -8.55 6.03
N ARG A 43 -4.44 -8.91 7.30
CA ARG A 43 -5.35 -8.47 8.38
C ARG A 43 -5.15 -6.99 8.75
N ASN A 44 -3.91 -6.54 8.86
CA ASN A 44 -3.58 -5.16 9.22
C ASN A 44 -2.65 -4.55 8.17
N LEU A 45 -3.07 -3.44 7.57
CA LEU A 45 -2.26 -2.67 6.63
C LEU A 45 -1.84 -1.36 7.30
N LYS A 46 -0.53 -1.11 7.37
CA LYS A 46 0.04 0.16 7.81
C LYS A 46 0.83 0.78 6.66
N LEU A 47 0.52 2.03 6.35
CA LEU A 47 1.14 2.78 5.27
C LEU A 47 1.65 4.10 5.83
N SER A 48 2.95 4.36 5.68
CA SER A 48 3.57 5.65 5.95
C SER A 48 4.40 6.04 4.73
N ILE A 49 3.93 7.02 3.95
CA ILE A 49 4.58 7.40 2.69
C ILE A 49 4.84 8.91 2.73
N LEU A 50 6.10 9.27 2.94
CA LEU A 50 6.60 10.61 2.76
C LEU A 50 6.78 10.88 1.26
N SER A 51 5.72 11.40 0.65
CA SER A 51 5.75 11.85 -0.74
C SER A 51 5.96 13.37 -0.81
N SER A 52 6.67 13.84 -1.82
CA SER A 52 6.56 15.25 -2.20
C SER A 52 5.11 15.57 -2.57
N ILE A 53 4.67 16.77 -2.19
CA ILE A 53 3.29 17.16 -1.85
C ILE A 53 2.24 16.94 -2.98
N ASN A 54 2.67 16.75 -4.23
CA ASN A 54 1.78 16.72 -5.41
C ASN A 54 1.79 15.41 -6.21
N ASN A 55 2.13 14.27 -5.60
CA ASN A 55 2.02 13.00 -6.32
C ASN A 55 0.58 12.45 -6.28
N THR A 56 -0.29 13.04 -7.12
CA THR A 56 -1.70 12.62 -7.30
C THR A 56 -1.83 11.13 -7.57
N LEU A 57 -0.86 10.54 -8.24
CA LEU A 57 -0.86 9.12 -8.58
C LEU A 57 -0.68 8.23 -7.34
N ILE A 58 0.25 8.57 -6.44
CA ILE A 58 0.41 7.85 -5.16
C ILE A 58 -0.88 7.94 -4.34
N LYS A 59 -1.49 9.12 -4.24
CA LYS A 59 -2.77 9.31 -3.54
C LYS A 59 -3.88 8.43 -4.13
N ASN A 60 -4.01 8.40 -5.45
CA ASN A 60 -5.00 7.58 -6.15
C ASN A 60 -4.78 6.08 -5.91
N ARG A 61 -3.53 5.61 -5.98
CA ARG A 61 -3.19 4.20 -5.73
C ARG A 61 -3.45 3.79 -4.26
N ILE A 62 -3.14 4.66 -3.29
CA ILE A 62 -3.49 4.43 -1.88
C ILE A 62 -5.01 4.34 -1.70
N SER A 63 -5.78 5.21 -2.35
CA SER A 63 -7.25 5.16 -2.30
C SER A 63 -7.78 3.82 -2.85
N GLN A 64 -7.26 3.35 -3.98
CA GLN A 64 -7.60 2.02 -4.52
C GLN A 64 -7.23 0.89 -3.55
N LEU A 65 -6.06 0.98 -2.92
CA LEU A 65 -5.58 -0.02 -1.96
C LEU A 65 -6.47 -0.10 -0.72
N ILE A 66 -6.90 1.05 -0.20
CA ILE A 66 -7.86 1.17 0.91
C ILE A 66 -9.19 0.49 0.53
N ASN A 67 -9.70 0.75 -0.68
CA ASN A 67 -10.94 0.14 -1.15
C ASN A 67 -10.87 -1.38 -1.31
N LEU A 68 -9.68 -1.94 -1.59
CA LEU A 68 -9.48 -3.38 -1.66
C LEU A 68 -9.39 -4.04 -0.27
N GLN A 69 -9.04 -3.30 0.77
CA GLN A 69 -8.85 -3.86 2.11
C GLN A 69 -10.20 -3.90 2.86
N LYS A 70 -10.84 -5.08 2.89
CA LYS A 70 -12.19 -5.29 3.45
C LYS A 70 -12.27 -5.20 4.98
N ASN A 71 -11.14 -5.26 5.69
CA ASN A 71 -11.05 -5.35 7.15
C ASN A 71 -10.28 -4.17 7.76
N LEU A 72 -10.26 -3.02 7.08
CA LEU A 72 -9.32 -1.95 7.36
C LEU A 72 -9.79 -1.21 8.61
N LYS A 73 -9.10 -1.41 9.73
CA LYS A 73 -9.50 -0.80 11.01
C LYS A 73 -8.97 0.62 11.21
N LYS A 74 -7.85 0.99 10.58
CA LYS A 74 -7.21 2.30 10.76
C LYS A 74 -6.26 2.62 9.62
N VAL A 75 -6.31 3.86 9.12
CA VAL A 75 -5.30 4.48 8.26
C VAL A 75 -4.85 5.76 8.95
N SER A 76 -3.55 6.01 8.99
CA SER A 76 -2.97 7.25 9.54
C SER A 76 -2.09 7.89 8.49
N PHE A 77 -2.36 9.16 8.18
CA PHE A 77 -1.50 9.99 7.36
C PHE A 77 -0.76 10.95 8.30
N SER A 78 0.56 10.99 8.21
CA SER A 78 1.37 12.05 8.83
C SER A 78 1.92 12.93 7.73
N SER A 79 1.60 14.23 7.82
CA SER A 79 2.13 15.31 7.00
C SER A 79 3.38 15.90 7.62
#